data_AF-A0A0S4LLS6-F1
#
_entry.id   AF-A0A0S4LLS6-F1
#
_cell.length_a   1.000
_cell.length_b   1.000
_cell.length_c   1.000
_cell.angle_alpha   90.00
_cell.angle_beta   90.00
_cell.angle_gamma   90.00
#
_symmetry.space_group_name_H-M   'P 1'
#
loop_
_entity.id
_entity.type
_entity.pdbx_description
1 polymer ?
#
loop_
_entity_poly.entity_id
_entity_poly.type
_entity_poly.pdbx_seq_one_letter_code
_entity_poly.pdbx_strand_id
1 'polypeptide(L)'
;MRWWCRETGSLLLRGAVLSGLLVSCSGENAPSSSLNQTESLVGVDADANGVRDDVDRYIDTTYADQASEDLNRAVRQYARAVQSSLVHADSQTQSLTHATERFRALECLMARRPREFHVIFVDVRAQLLNTPSRSEAYLKADDQVKTANLPLLPADQWMTACQS
;
A
#
# COMPACT_ATOMS: atom_id res chain seq x y z
N MET A 1 -14.34 -8.10 24.07
CA MET A 1 -14.24 -6.85 24.85
C MET A 1 -15.55 -6.61 25.61
N ARG A 2 -15.49 -6.41 26.93
CA ARG A 2 -16.65 -5.95 27.72
C ARG A 2 -16.44 -4.48 28.03
N TRP A 3 -17.33 -3.62 27.57
CA TRP A 3 -17.34 -2.20 27.91
C TRP A 3 -18.33 -1.99 29.04
N TRP A 4 -17.87 -1.39 30.13
CA TRP A 4 -18.71 -0.89 31.21
C TRP A 4 -18.89 0.62 31.02
N CYS A 5 -20.10 1.07 30.73
CA CYS A 5 -20.49 2.46 30.95
C CYS A 5 -21.12 2.55 32.34
N ARG A 6 -20.44 3.24 33.26
CA ARG A 6 -20.95 3.53 34.60
C ARG A 6 -21.80 4.80 34.52
N GLU A 7 -23.08 4.68 34.86
CA GLU A 7 -23.99 5.84 34.99
C GLU A 7 -23.66 6.58 36.30
N THR A 8 -23.31 7.87 36.21
CA THR A 8 -23.37 8.78 37.35
C THR A 8 -24.59 9.69 37.16
N GLY A 9 -25.67 9.37 37.88
CA GLY A 9 -26.84 10.23 37.96
C GLY A 9 -26.54 11.50 38.77
N SER A 10 -26.96 12.65 38.24
CA SER A 10 -26.98 13.92 38.97
C SER A 10 -28.42 14.39 39.14
N LEU A 11 -28.73 14.77 40.38
CA LEU A 11 -30.01 15.23 40.87
C LEU A 11 -30.55 16.47 40.13
N LEU A 12 -31.88 16.51 40.09
CA LEU A 12 -32.78 17.53 39.58
C LEU A 12 -32.48 18.95 40.12
N LEU A 13 -32.48 19.94 39.23
CA LEU A 13 -33.02 21.27 39.52
C LEU A 13 -33.68 21.89 38.29
N ARG A 14 -34.87 22.42 38.54
CA ARG A 14 -35.84 22.96 37.58
C ARG A 14 -35.32 24.23 36.92
N GLY A 15 -35.46 24.35 35.61
CA GLY A 15 -35.27 25.62 34.90
C GLY A 15 -34.89 25.39 33.44
N ALA A 16 -35.73 25.88 32.53
CA ALA A 16 -35.57 25.71 31.10
C ALA A 16 -34.27 26.33 30.56
N VAL A 17 -33.38 25.49 30.03
CA VAL A 17 -32.43 25.83 28.97
C VAL A 17 -32.32 24.59 28.09
N LEU A 18 -32.60 24.73 26.79
CA LEU A 18 -32.23 23.71 25.80
C LEU A 18 -30.70 23.70 25.69
N SER A 19 -30.04 22.99 26.60
CA SER A 19 -28.63 22.67 26.49
C SER A 19 -28.50 21.38 25.69
N GLY A 20 -28.12 21.52 24.41
CA GLY A 20 -27.67 20.38 23.62
C GLY A 20 -26.50 19.71 24.33
N LEU A 21 -26.63 18.41 24.60
CA LEU A 21 -25.51 17.58 25.02
C LEU A 21 -24.53 17.49 23.84
N LEU A 22 -23.48 18.32 23.87
CA LEU A 22 -22.30 18.08 23.06
C LEU A 22 -21.65 16.81 23.59
N VAL A 23 -21.93 15.67 22.95
CA VAL A 23 -21.11 14.47 23.08
C VAL A 23 -19.78 14.79 22.42
N SER A 24 -18.82 15.24 23.22
CA SER A 24 -17.43 15.36 22.79
C SER A 24 -16.81 13.97 22.88
N CYS A 25 -16.71 13.29 21.74
CA CYS A 25 -15.84 12.13 21.60
C CYS A 25 -14.40 12.65 21.58
N SER A 26 -13.77 12.76 22.74
CA SER A 26 -12.32 12.85 22.81
C SER A 26 -11.75 11.49 22.41
N GLY A 27 -11.52 11.32 21.11
CA GLY A 27 -10.59 10.31 20.64
C GLY A 27 -9.22 10.71 21.13
N GLU A 28 -8.68 10.00 22.10
CA GLU A 28 -7.27 10.08 22.44
C GLU A 28 -6.50 9.82 21.14
N ASN A 29 -5.85 10.86 20.62
CA ASN A 29 -4.90 10.72 19.53
C ASN A 29 -3.83 9.75 20.00
N ALA A 30 -3.96 8.47 19.62
CA ALA A 30 -2.86 7.55 19.65
C ALA A 30 -1.71 8.24 18.91
N PRO A 31 -0.49 8.29 19.46
CA PRO A 31 0.64 8.80 18.71
C PRO A 31 0.78 7.90 17.50
N SER A 32 0.35 8.38 16.33
CA SER A 32 0.67 7.78 15.05
C SER A 32 2.19 7.69 15.05
N SER A 33 2.75 6.48 15.10
CA SER A 33 4.18 6.30 14.98
C SER A 33 4.57 6.79 13.60
N SER A 34 4.89 8.07 13.50
CA SER A 34 5.46 8.71 12.33
C SER A 34 6.89 8.21 12.23
N LEU A 35 7.05 6.95 11.85
CA LEU A 35 8.29 6.47 11.27
C LEU A 35 8.45 7.29 9.99
N ASN A 36 9.20 8.39 10.09
CA ASN A 36 9.72 9.25 9.03
C ASN A 36 9.22 8.88 7.63
N GLN A 37 7.94 9.13 7.35
CA GLN A 37 7.45 9.17 5.98
C GLN A 37 8.00 10.48 5.45
N THR A 38 9.27 10.47 5.02
CA THR A 38 9.80 11.56 4.22
C THR A 38 8.85 11.66 3.03
N GLU A 39 8.10 12.76 2.93
CA GLU A 39 7.07 12.98 1.90
C GLU A 39 7.63 12.95 0.47
N SER A 40 8.95 12.82 0.33
CA SER A 40 9.63 12.48 -0.92
C SER A 40 8.98 11.30 -1.63
N LEU A 41 8.81 11.46 -2.94
CA LEU A 41 8.32 10.43 -3.85
C LEU A 41 9.14 9.14 -3.74
N VAL A 42 10.47 9.26 -3.66
CA VAL A 42 11.42 8.15 -3.58
C VAL A 42 11.37 7.47 -2.21
N GLY A 43 11.24 8.27 -1.13
CA GLY A 43 11.38 7.78 0.25
C GLY A 43 12.80 7.30 0.57
N VAL A 44 12.93 6.57 1.68
CA VAL A 44 14.21 5.99 2.13
C VAL A 44 14.29 4.54 1.63
N ASP A 45 15.40 4.20 0.97
CA ASP A 45 15.80 2.87 0.51
C ASP A 45 17.29 2.73 0.85
N ALA A 46 17.58 2.28 2.07
CA ALA A 46 18.94 2.35 2.64
C ALA A 46 19.86 1.24 2.11
N ASP A 47 19.30 0.10 1.73
CA ASP A 47 20.03 -1.03 1.15
C ASP A 47 20.10 -0.98 -0.39
N ALA A 48 19.48 0.04 -1.00
CA ALA A 48 19.43 0.28 -2.43
C ALA A 48 18.83 -0.92 -3.20
N ASN A 49 17.89 -1.63 -2.59
CA ASN A 49 17.25 -2.79 -3.19
C ASN A 49 16.10 -2.40 -4.14
N GLY A 50 15.73 -1.11 -4.23
CA GLY A 50 14.66 -0.58 -5.07
C GLY A 50 13.27 -0.58 -4.41
N VAL A 51 13.17 -1.00 -3.14
CA VAL A 51 11.97 -0.95 -2.31
C VAL A 51 12.26 -0.02 -1.13
N ARG A 52 11.29 0.82 -0.76
CA ARG A 52 11.45 1.67 0.41
C ARG A 52 11.50 0.83 1.69
N ASP A 53 12.31 1.27 2.65
CA ASP A 53 12.47 0.63 3.96
C ASP A 53 11.13 0.49 4.73
N ASP A 54 10.17 1.41 4.52
CA ASP A 54 8.83 1.33 5.12
C ASP A 54 8.00 0.19 4.53
N VAL A 55 8.05 0.03 3.20
CA VAL A 55 7.39 -1.05 2.46
C VAL A 55 8.06 -2.40 2.74
N ASP A 56 9.39 -2.47 2.79
CA ASP A 56 10.10 -3.70 3.15
C ASP A 56 9.71 -4.19 4.54
N ARG A 57 9.72 -3.28 5.53
CA ARG A 57 9.27 -3.60 6.89
C ARG A 57 7.81 -4.04 6.92
N TYR A 58 6.95 -3.42 6.13
CA TYR A 58 5.56 -3.85 6.02
C TYR A 58 5.45 -5.27 5.46
N ILE A 59 6.20 -5.59 4.39
CA ILE A 59 6.21 -6.93 3.79
C ILE A 59 6.70 -7.97 4.80
N ASP A 60 7.81 -7.69 5.49
CA ASP A 60 8.41 -8.62 6.43
C ASP A 60 7.54 -8.86 7.66
N THR A 61 6.81 -7.85 8.12
CA THR A 61 5.92 -8.00 9.29
C THR A 61 4.57 -8.61 8.93
N THR A 62 3.97 -8.20 7.80
CA THR A 62 2.62 -8.64 7.39
C THR A 62 2.63 -10.08 6.91
N TYR A 63 3.66 -10.48 6.18
CA TYR A 63 3.74 -11.81 5.57
C TYR A 63 4.68 -12.75 6.31
N ALA A 64 5.14 -12.44 7.53
CA ALA A 64 6.12 -13.22 8.28
C ALA A 64 5.82 -14.74 8.33
N ASP A 65 4.57 -15.12 8.63
CA ASP A 65 4.15 -16.53 8.76
C ASP A 65 3.77 -17.16 7.41
N GLN A 66 3.40 -16.33 6.43
CA GLN A 66 3.05 -16.73 5.05
C GLN A 66 4.26 -16.67 4.11
N ALA A 67 5.40 -16.19 4.60
CA ALA A 67 6.64 -15.94 3.89
C ALA A 67 7.36 -17.27 3.65
N SER A 68 6.93 -17.99 2.62
CA SER A 68 7.97 -18.58 1.78
C SER A 68 8.82 -17.42 1.25
N GLU A 69 10.14 -17.50 1.32
CA GLU A 69 11.04 -16.48 0.74
C GLU A 69 10.59 -16.07 -0.68
N ASP A 70 10.05 -17.03 -1.43
CA ASP A 70 9.47 -16.88 -2.75
C ASP A 70 8.30 -15.88 -2.85
N LEU A 71 7.45 -15.79 -1.82
CA LEU A 71 6.36 -14.81 -1.76
C LEU A 71 6.92 -13.42 -1.53
N ASN A 72 7.79 -13.27 -0.53
CA ASN A 72 8.42 -12.00 -0.20
C ASN A 72 9.19 -11.44 -1.41
N ARG A 73 9.86 -12.29 -2.19
CA ARG A 73 10.49 -11.90 -3.45
C ARG A 73 9.46 -11.44 -4.50
N ALA A 74 8.37 -12.17 -4.70
CA ALA A 74 7.32 -11.77 -5.64
C ALA A 74 6.67 -10.42 -5.26
N VAL A 75 6.41 -10.20 -3.97
CA VAL A 75 5.85 -8.94 -3.48
C VAL A 75 6.84 -7.78 -3.64
N ARG A 76 8.13 -8.01 -3.34
CA ARG A 76 9.18 -7.01 -3.57
C ARG A 76 9.38 -6.70 -5.04
N GLN A 77 9.28 -7.69 -5.93
CA GLN A 77 9.29 -7.47 -7.38
C GLN A 77 8.17 -6.50 -7.80
N TYR A 78 6.96 -6.66 -7.25
CA TYR A 78 5.86 -5.74 -7.50
C TYR A 78 6.13 -4.35 -6.92
N ALA A 79 6.62 -4.27 -5.68
CA ALA A 79 6.94 -3.02 -5.02
C ALA A 79 7.98 -2.19 -5.80
N ARG A 80 9.07 -2.84 -6.25
CA ARG A 80 10.10 -2.23 -7.10
C ARG A 80 9.49 -1.62 -8.37
N ALA A 81 8.72 -2.39 -9.11
CA ALA A 81 8.12 -1.94 -10.37
C ALA A 81 7.14 -0.77 -10.18
N VAL A 82 6.38 -0.76 -9.08
CA VAL A 82 5.52 0.39 -8.72
C VAL A 82 6.38 1.60 -8.38
N GLN A 83 7.40 1.47 -7.53
CA GLN A 83 8.27 2.60 -7.17
C GLN A 83 9.01 3.18 -8.38
N SER A 84 9.50 2.35 -9.29
CA SER A 84 10.09 2.82 -10.56
C SER A 84 9.07 3.58 -11.42
N SER A 85 7.80 3.15 -11.43
CA SER A 85 6.74 3.89 -12.12
C SER A 85 6.56 5.30 -11.53
N LEU A 86 6.69 5.45 -10.20
CA LEU A 86 6.58 6.75 -9.54
C LEU A 86 7.74 7.68 -9.96
N VAL A 87 8.97 7.19 -9.84
CA VAL A 87 10.19 7.98 -10.12
C VAL A 87 10.24 8.45 -11.57
N HIS A 88 9.72 7.65 -12.50
CA HIS A 88 9.82 7.90 -13.93
C HIS A 88 8.49 8.27 -14.60
N ALA A 89 7.53 8.78 -13.82
CA ALA A 89 6.19 9.14 -14.29
C ALA A 89 6.15 10.22 -15.39
N ASP A 90 7.25 10.98 -15.56
CA ASP A 90 7.42 12.01 -16.58
C ASP A 90 7.86 11.47 -17.95
N SER A 91 8.23 10.19 -18.06
CA SER A 91 8.71 9.59 -19.30
C SER A 91 7.73 8.52 -19.79
N GLN A 92 7.15 8.73 -20.97
CA GLN A 92 6.26 7.75 -21.58
C GLN A 92 6.97 6.40 -21.82
N THR A 93 8.19 6.43 -22.34
CA THR A 93 8.99 5.22 -22.59
C THR A 93 9.24 4.44 -21.29
N GLN A 94 9.64 5.13 -20.22
CA GLN A 94 9.89 4.47 -18.94
C GLN A 94 8.59 4.02 -18.28
N SER A 95 7.50 4.77 -18.43
CA SER A 95 6.17 4.37 -17.97
C SER A 95 5.72 3.08 -18.64
N LEU A 96 5.97 2.90 -19.94
CA LEU A 96 5.68 1.65 -20.65
C LEU A 96 6.51 0.48 -20.12
N THR A 97 7.80 0.70 -19.88
CA THR A 97 8.69 -0.30 -19.28
C THR A 97 8.19 -0.71 -17.89
N HIS A 98 7.94 0.24 -16.99
CA HIS A 98 7.54 -0.06 -15.62
C HIS A 98 6.11 -0.60 -15.51
N ALA A 99 5.21 -0.21 -16.41
CA ALA A 99 3.90 -0.85 -16.52
C ALA A 99 4.04 -2.33 -16.93
N THR A 100 4.92 -2.65 -17.89
CA THR A 100 5.22 -4.03 -18.26
C THR A 100 5.80 -4.82 -17.09
N GLU A 101 6.77 -4.25 -16.37
CA GLU A 101 7.36 -4.86 -15.18
C GLU A 101 6.34 -5.10 -14.06
N ARG A 102 5.41 -4.16 -13.86
CA ARG A 102 4.28 -4.34 -12.92
C ARG A 102 3.41 -5.53 -13.32
N PHE A 103 3.08 -5.69 -14.60
CA PHE A 103 2.33 -6.86 -15.07
C PHE A 103 3.10 -8.16 -14.88
N ARG A 104 4.41 -8.20 -15.21
CA ARG A 104 5.26 -9.37 -14.93
C ARG A 104 5.30 -9.72 -13.44
N ALA A 105 5.42 -8.72 -12.57
CA ALA A 105 5.41 -8.93 -11.13
C ALA A 105 4.07 -9.48 -10.63
N LEU A 106 2.94 -8.97 -11.16
CA LEU A 106 1.61 -9.49 -10.84
C LEU A 106 1.43 -10.93 -11.34
N GLU A 107 1.92 -11.26 -12.54
CA GLU A 107 1.92 -12.64 -13.05
C GLU A 107 2.71 -13.58 -12.14
N CYS A 108 3.90 -13.19 -11.69
CA CYS A 108 4.65 -13.95 -10.69
C CYS A 108 3.84 -14.14 -9.40
N LEU A 109 3.25 -13.06 -8.86
CA LEU A 109 2.46 -13.15 -7.63
C LEU A 109 1.22 -14.05 -7.80
N MET A 110 0.53 -13.97 -8.95
CA MET A 110 -0.58 -14.85 -9.30
C MET A 110 -0.15 -16.31 -9.38
N ALA A 111 1.04 -16.60 -9.92
CA ALA A 111 1.57 -17.96 -9.96
C ALA A 111 1.91 -18.51 -8.57
N ARG A 112 2.47 -17.67 -7.68
CA ARG A 112 2.87 -18.05 -6.31
C ARG A 112 1.71 -18.14 -5.33
N ARG A 113 0.69 -17.29 -5.49
CA ARG A 113 -0.46 -17.15 -4.57
C ARG A 113 -1.76 -16.96 -5.36
N PRO A 114 -2.19 -17.91 -6.20
CA PRO A 114 -3.35 -17.74 -7.09
C PRO A 114 -4.67 -17.43 -6.35
N ARG A 115 -4.79 -17.81 -5.08
CA ARG A 115 -5.98 -17.53 -4.25
C ARG A 115 -5.92 -16.19 -3.52
N GLU A 116 -4.73 -15.72 -3.16
CA GLU A 116 -4.52 -14.60 -2.23
C GLU A 116 -3.92 -13.37 -2.90
N PHE A 117 -3.43 -13.48 -4.15
CA PHE A 117 -2.70 -12.41 -4.83
C PHE A 117 -3.45 -11.07 -4.80
N HIS A 118 -4.79 -11.11 -4.92
CA HIS A 118 -5.63 -9.92 -4.97
C HIS A 118 -5.57 -9.10 -3.68
N VAL A 119 -5.61 -9.76 -2.52
CA VAL A 119 -5.46 -9.10 -1.21
C VAL A 119 -4.05 -8.55 -1.08
N ILE A 120 -3.05 -9.39 -1.37
CA ILE A 120 -1.63 -9.06 -1.22
C ILE A 120 -1.24 -7.81 -2.04
N PHE A 121 -1.61 -7.76 -3.33
CA PHE A 121 -1.22 -6.62 -4.17
C PHE A 121 -1.97 -5.34 -3.78
N VAL A 122 -3.23 -5.43 -3.34
CA VAL A 122 -4.00 -4.25 -2.92
C VAL A 122 -3.39 -3.65 -1.66
N ASP A 123 -3.08 -4.49 -0.67
CA ASP A 123 -2.51 -4.08 0.60
C ASP A 123 -1.12 -3.45 0.42
N VAL A 124 -0.26 -4.09 -0.38
CA VAL A 124 1.09 -3.58 -0.67
C VAL A 124 1.02 -2.29 -1.50
N ARG A 125 0.10 -2.19 -2.46
CA ARG A 125 -0.12 -0.95 -3.22
C ARG A 125 -0.58 0.20 -2.34
N ALA A 126 -1.39 -0.06 -1.32
CA ALA A 126 -1.79 0.96 -0.36
C ALA A 126 -0.58 1.55 0.40
N GLN A 127 0.38 0.70 0.79
CA GLN A 127 1.63 1.16 1.39
C GLN A 127 2.53 1.91 0.40
N LEU A 128 2.54 1.47 -0.87
CA LEU A 128 3.34 2.10 -1.92
C LEU A 128 2.84 3.51 -2.27
N LEU A 129 1.53 3.73 -2.21
CA LEU A 129 0.84 4.96 -2.64
C LEU A 129 0.29 5.79 -1.47
N ASN A 130 0.81 5.58 -0.26
CA ASN A 130 0.34 6.15 1.01
C ASN A 130 0.45 7.68 1.16
N THR A 131 0.85 8.42 0.12
CA THR A 131 0.82 9.89 0.11
C THR A 131 0.14 10.41 -1.17
N PRO A 132 -0.43 11.64 -1.15
CA PRO A 132 -1.03 12.24 -2.35
C PRO A 132 -0.06 12.29 -3.53
N SER A 133 1.19 12.74 -3.32
CA SER A 133 2.18 12.84 -4.39
C SER A 133 2.55 11.49 -5.01
N ARG A 134 2.58 10.39 -4.22
CA ARG A 134 2.82 9.04 -4.74
C ARG A 134 1.64 8.55 -5.56
N SER A 135 0.41 8.81 -5.10
CA SER A 135 -0.80 8.49 -5.86
C SER A 135 -0.89 9.27 -7.18
N GLU A 136 -0.58 10.57 -7.16
CA GLU A 136 -0.56 11.42 -8.36
C GLU A 136 0.49 10.96 -9.38
N ALA A 137 1.72 10.64 -8.93
CA ALA A 137 2.77 10.12 -9.80
C ALA A 137 2.39 8.78 -10.42
N TYR A 138 1.74 7.89 -9.66
CA TYR A 138 1.23 6.63 -10.18
C TYR A 138 0.19 6.83 -11.28
N LEU A 139 -0.80 7.71 -11.05
CA LEU A 139 -1.83 8.03 -12.04
C LEU A 139 -1.22 8.68 -13.29
N LYS A 140 -0.22 9.54 -13.11
CA LYS A 140 0.52 10.15 -14.22
C LYS A 140 1.23 9.10 -15.07
N ALA A 141 1.94 8.15 -14.44
CA ALA A 141 2.59 7.05 -15.16
C ALA A 141 1.57 6.16 -15.90
N ASP A 142 0.42 5.85 -15.28
CA ASP A 142 -0.65 5.07 -15.92
C ASP A 142 -1.28 5.82 -17.11
N ASP A 143 -1.43 7.16 -17.03
CA ASP A 143 -1.97 7.97 -18.15
C ASP A 143 -1.07 7.93 -19.40
N GLN A 144 0.25 7.84 -19.21
CA GLN A 144 1.23 7.73 -20.31
C GLN A 144 1.03 6.46 -21.17
N VAL A 145 0.42 5.41 -20.60
CA VAL A 145 0.33 4.07 -21.21
C VAL A 145 -1.10 3.61 -21.43
N LYS A 146 -2.11 4.45 -21.18
CA LYS A 146 -3.54 4.08 -21.27
C LYS A 146 -3.97 3.53 -22.64
N THR A 147 -3.28 3.89 -23.71
CA THR A 147 -3.54 3.41 -25.08
C THR A 147 -2.59 2.29 -25.51
N ALA A 148 -1.61 1.94 -24.68
CA ALA A 148 -0.65 0.89 -25.00
C ALA A 148 -1.29 -0.49 -24.82
N ASN A 149 -0.96 -1.41 -25.73
CA ASN A 149 -1.30 -2.81 -25.57
C ASN A 149 -0.16 -3.50 -24.80
N LEU A 150 -0.42 -3.93 -23.56
CA LEU A 150 0.52 -4.63 -22.71
C LEU A 150 0.13 -6.11 -22.63
N PRO A 151 0.73 -6.99 -23.45
CA PRO A 151 0.32 -8.38 -23.52
C PRO A 151 0.73 -9.13 -22.25
N LEU A 152 -0.24 -9.80 -21.62
CA LEU A 152 0.02 -10.74 -20.54
C LEU A 152 0.70 -12.01 -21.08
N LEU A 153 1.50 -12.66 -20.24
CA LEU A 153 1.98 -14.01 -20.52
C LEU A 153 0.80 -15.00 -20.47
N PRO A 154 0.88 -16.10 -21.24
CA PRO A 154 0.04 -17.26 -21.01
C PRO A 154 0.13 -17.73 -19.54
N ALA A 155 -0.99 -18.16 -18.96
CA ALA A 155 -1.08 -18.48 -17.53
C ALA A 155 -0.13 -19.60 -17.11
N ASP A 156 0.13 -20.56 -18.00
CA ASP A 156 1.11 -21.64 -17.82
C ASP A 156 2.57 -21.15 -17.81
N GLN A 157 2.82 -19.90 -18.23
CA GLN A 157 4.14 -19.28 -18.27
C GLN A 157 4.37 -18.24 -17.16
N TRP A 158 3.38 -17.96 -16.30
CA TRP A 158 3.51 -16.90 -15.27
C TRP A 158 4.67 -17.12 -14.29
N MET A 159 5.06 -18.36 -14.02
CA MET A 159 6.24 -18.65 -13.19
C MET A 159 7.54 -18.10 -13.79
N THR A 160 7.62 -17.94 -15.12
CA THR A 160 8.80 -17.37 -15.80
C THR A 160 8.94 -15.87 -15.58
N ALA A 161 7.87 -15.20 -15.13
CA ALA A 161 7.90 -13.78 -14.79
C ALA A 161 8.54 -13.51 -13.41
N CYS A 162 8.75 -14.55 -12.59
CA CYS A 162 9.36 -14.40 -11.27
C CYS A 162 10.86 -14.12 -11.38
N GLN A 163 11.29 -13.01 -10.79
CA GLN A 163 12.70 -12.68 -10.68
C GLN A 163 13.35 -13.46 -9.52
N SER A 164 14.65 -13.77 -9.68
CA SER A 164 15.47 -14.47 -8.69
C SER A 164 15.73 -13.62 -7.47
#